data_AF-A0A954B7W7-F1
#
_entry.id   AF-A0A954B7W7-F1
#
_cell.length_a   1.000
_cell.length_b   1.000
_cell.length_c   1.000
_cell.angle_alpha   90.00
_cell.angle_beta   90.00
_cell.angle_gamma   90.00
#
_symmetry.space_group_name_H-M   'P 1'
#
loop_
_entity.id
_entity.type
_entity.pdbx_description
1 polymer ?
#
loop_
_entity_poly.entity_id
_entity_poly.type
_entity_poly.pdbx_seq_one_letter_code
_entity_poly.pdbx_strand_id
1 'polypeptide(L)'
;MRKFSPWIAGLVVIAAMIATVWLWTPPPAKFDAEEAIAAAGRYDARIVRDSFGVPHIYGVRDADVAFGLGYAHAEDDWATFEDVVLFTRGALAQRDGKDAAIMDYLVVALGAGQAIDEKYEKDLSQETRDLIDGYVAGLNLYCAEVDGRCSPGIAPITPKDTVAGFAARTPFFYGLEDNIKALFAEAPEEAAKIDTIKESYLRVGEEAELGSNAMAVAPSRSADGATRLMVNSHQPFTGPVAWYEARVHSEEGWNMIGGVFPGSPVILHGASPEIGWAFTVNKPDLVDVYALETDRKR
;
A
#
# COMPACT_ATOMS: atom_id res chain seq x y z
N MET A 1 46.84 15.32 -35.75
CA MET A 1 45.65 15.26 -34.88
C MET A 1 44.63 14.32 -35.51
N ARG A 2 44.42 13.12 -34.94
CA ARG A 2 43.42 12.16 -35.46
C ARG A 2 42.03 12.74 -35.22
N LYS A 3 41.31 13.10 -36.30
CA LYS A 3 39.91 13.51 -36.22
C LYS A 3 39.11 12.31 -35.70
N PHE A 4 38.55 12.41 -34.51
CA PHE A 4 37.62 11.41 -34.00
C PHE A 4 36.45 11.30 -34.97
N SER A 5 36.12 10.07 -35.37
CA SER A 5 34.99 9.81 -36.26
C SER A 5 33.71 10.28 -35.57
N PRO A 6 32.84 11.06 -36.23
CA PRO A 6 31.59 11.55 -35.62
C PRO A 6 30.69 10.40 -35.12
N TRP A 7 30.83 9.20 -35.69
CA TRP A 7 30.15 7.98 -35.24
C TRP A 7 30.62 7.51 -33.85
N ILE A 8 31.91 7.65 -33.54
CA ILE A 8 32.45 7.29 -32.21
C ILE A 8 31.94 8.28 -31.17
N ALA A 9 31.91 9.58 -31.50
CA ALA A 9 31.33 10.59 -30.62
C ALA A 9 29.83 10.34 -30.35
N GLY A 10 29.06 9.97 -31.39
CA GLY A 10 27.66 9.60 -31.24
C GLY A 10 27.44 8.36 -30.35
N LEU A 11 28.26 7.32 -30.49
CA LEU A 11 28.18 6.12 -29.65
C LEU A 11 28.53 6.41 -28.18
N VAL A 12 29.51 7.27 -27.92
CA VAL A 12 29.87 7.68 -26.56
C VAL A 12 28.74 8.47 -25.90
N VAL A 13 28.06 9.35 -26.63
CA VAL A 13 26.89 10.09 -26.12
C VAL A 13 25.73 9.14 -25.82
N ILE A 14 25.43 8.19 -26.72
CA ILE A 14 24.38 7.20 -26.48
C ILE A 14 24.72 6.32 -25.27
N ALA A 15 25.96 5.82 -25.17
CA ALA A 15 26.40 5.03 -24.03
C ALA A 15 26.35 5.83 -22.72
N ALA A 16 26.71 7.12 -22.75
CA ALA A 16 26.60 8.00 -21.60
C ALA A 16 25.14 8.24 -21.22
N MET A 17 24.23 8.43 -22.18
CA MET A 17 22.79 8.56 -21.90
C MET A 17 22.22 7.27 -21.31
N ILE A 18 22.54 6.10 -21.88
CA ILE A 18 22.11 4.80 -21.35
C ILE A 18 22.67 4.59 -19.94
N ALA A 19 23.95 4.88 -19.71
CA ALA A 19 24.56 4.78 -18.39
C ALA A 19 23.94 5.77 -17.40
N THR A 20 23.62 6.98 -17.83
CA THR A 20 22.93 7.97 -16.98
C THR A 20 21.54 7.48 -16.62
N VAL A 21 20.75 7.00 -17.58
CA VAL A 21 19.43 6.40 -17.33
C VAL A 21 19.58 5.19 -16.42
N TRP A 22 20.53 4.29 -16.66
CA TRP A 22 20.73 3.10 -15.83
C TRP A 22 21.18 3.43 -14.40
N LEU A 23 21.99 4.47 -14.20
CA LEU A 23 22.40 4.91 -12.86
C LEU A 23 21.30 5.68 -12.13
N TRP A 24 20.44 6.39 -12.87
CA TRP A 24 19.36 7.19 -12.31
C TRP A 24 18.07 6.39 -12.09
N THR A 25 17.87 5.33 -12.87
CA THR A 25 16.81 4.34 -12.75
C THR A 25 17.43 2.94 -12.86
N PRO A 26 18.15 2.47 -11.82
CA PRO A 26 18.68 1.11 -11.82
C PRO A 26 17.52 0.12 -12.01
N PRO A 27 17.74 -0.97 -12.76
CA PRO A 27 16.72 -2.00 -12.90
C PRO A 27 16.37 -2.54 -11.51
N PRO A 28 15.10 -2.89 -11.27
CA PRO A 28 14.69 -3.47 -10.00
C PRO A 28 15.54 -4.71 -9.69
N ALA A 29 15.75 -4.98 -8.40
CA ALA A 29 16.45 -6.17 -7.96
C ALA A 29 15.81 -7.40 -8.64
N LYS A 30 16.66 -8.28 -9.20
CA LYS A 30 16.15 -9.48 -9.86
C LYS A 30 15.43 -10.31 -8.81
N PHE A 31 14.17 -10.61 -9.04
CA PHE A 31 13.42 -11.52 -8.19
C PHE A 31 14.02 -12.93 -8.28
N ASP A 32 14.43 -13.46 -7.14
CA ASP A 32 14.91 -14.83 -6.99
C ASP A 32 13.80 -15.67 -6.35
N ALA A 33 13.13 -16.47 -7.18
CA ALA A 33 12.04 -17.32 -6.73
C ALA A 33 12.51 -18.42 -5.78
N GLU A 34 13.72 -18.95 -5.96
CA GLU A 34 14.28 -19.98 -5.06
C GLU A 34 14.58 -19.38 -3.69
N GLU A 35 15.12 -18.16 -3.64
CA GLU A 35 15.33 -17.43 -2.39
C GLU A 35 14.01 -17.13 -1.68
N ALA A 36 12.97 -16.69 -2.41
CA ALA A 36 11.65 -16.42 -1.85
C ALA A 36 11.00 -17.69 -1.26
N ILE A 37 11.09 -18.83 -1.96
CA ILE A 37 10.59 -20.13 -1.46
C ILE A 37 11.37 -20.57 -0.21
N ALA A 38 12.70 -20.41 -0.22
CA ALA A 38 13.53 -20.73 0.95
C ALA A 38 13.21 -19.85 2.16
N ALA A 39 13.00 -18.54 1.94
CA ALA A 39 12.62 -17.59 2.96
C ALA A 39 11.23 -17.88 3.56
N ALA A 40 10.29 -18.36 2.73
CA ALA A 40 8.97 -18.78 3.16
C ALA A 40 9.02 -20.00 4.11
N GLY A 41 10.02 -20.88 3.96
CA GLY A 41 10.26 -22.00 4.87
C GLY A 41 10.57 -21.62 6.33
N ARG A 42 10.72 -20.32 6.64
CA ARG A 42 10.83 -19.81 8.01
C ARG A 42 9.49 -19.64 8.72
N TYR A 43 8.36 -19.78 8.00
CA TYR A 43 7.01 -19.54 8.50
C TYR A 43 6.17 -20.81 8.43
N ASP A 44 5.24 -20.97 9.37
CA ASP A 44 4.29 -22.09 9.40
C ASP A 44 2.87 -21.60 9.71
N ALA A 45 2.05 -21.52 8.68
CA ALA A 45 0.68 -21.02 8.77
C ALA A 45 -0.32 -22.03 8.18
N ARG A 46 -1.41 -22.26 8.90
CA ARG A 46 -2.53 -23.08 8.44
C ARG A 46 -3.70 -22.17 8.05
N ILE A 47 -4.03 -22.16 6.78
CA ILE A 47 -5.17 -21.41 6.23
C ILE A 47 -6.35 -22.37 6.07
N VAL A 48 -7.50 -22.04 6.66
CA VAL A 48 -8.77 -22.75 6.45
C VAL A 48 -9.80 -21.77 5.94
N ARG A 49 -10.35 -22.01 4.75
CA ARG A 49 -11.41 -21.18 4.19
C ARG A 49 -12.78 -21.72 4.57
N ASP A 50 -13.69 -20.82 4.96
CA ASP A 50 -15.09 -21.18 5.18
C ASP A 50 -15.92 -21.19 3.88
N SER A 51 -17.24 -21.33 3.99
CA SER A 51 -18.14 -21.43 2.83
C SER A 51 -18.22 -20.16 1.98
N PHE A 52 -17.79 -19.01 2.50
CA PHE A 52 -17.72 -17.75 1.77
C PHE A 52 -16.31 -17.48 1.23
N GLY A 53 -15.36 -18.38 1.51
CA GLY A 53 -13.96 -18.24 1.13
C GLY A 53 -13.14 -17.43 2.14
N VAL A 54 -13.72 -16.95 3.25
CA VAL A 54 -12.99 -16.16 4.25
C VAL A 54 -11.87 -17.03 4.85
N PRO A 55 -10.60 -16.60 4.80
CA PRO A 55 -9.51 -17.34 5.41
C PRO A 55 -9.51 -17.20 6.94
N HIS A 56 -9.46 -18.34 7.61
CA HIS A 56 -9.17 -18.48 9.03
C HIS A 56 -7.73 -18.98 9.15
N ILE A 57 -6.84 -18.09 9.57
CA ILE A 57 -5.39 -18.28 9.52
C ILE A 57 -4.87 -18.54 10.94
N TYR A 58 -4.16 -19.64 11.08
CA TYR A 58 -3.61 -20.10 12.36
C TYR A 58 -2.10 -20.26 12.27
N GLY A 59 -1.38 -19.91 13.33
CA GLY A 59 0.08 -20.06 13.41
C GLY A 59 0.54 -20.01 14.86
N VAL A 60 1.82 -20.35 15.11
CA VAL A 60 2.40 -20.21 16.45
C VAL A 60 2.70 -18.74 16.73
N ARG A 61 3.42 -18.08 15.82
CA ARG A 61 3.80 -16.68 15.95
C ARG A 61 2.88 -15.75 15.18
N ASP A 62 2.84 -14.48 15.59
CA ASP A 62 2.13 -13.43 14.86
C ASP A 62 2.68 -13.28 13.43
N ALA A 63 3.99 -13.41 13.27
CA ALA A 63 4.65 -13.38 11.96
C ALA A 63 4.23 -14.56 11.05
N ASP A 64 3.93 -15.74 11.61
CA ASP A 64 3.41 -16.88 10.84
C ASP A 64 2.01 -16.58 10.33
N VAL A 65 1.16 -16.03 11.20
CA VAL A 65 -0.21 -15.67 10.85
C VAL A 65 -0.23 -14.53 9.82
N ALA A 66 0.66 -13.54 9.95
CA ALA A 66 0.84 -12.49 8.95
C ALA A 66 1.30 -13.04 7.61
N PHE A 67 2.22 -14.01 7.60
CA PHE A 67 2.62 -14.75 6.39
C PHE A 67 1.43 -15.42 5.70
N GLY A 68 0.61 -16.15 6.47
CA GLY A 68 -0.61 -16.77 5.93
C GLY A 68 -1.62 -15.74 5.41
N LEU A 69 -1.74 -14.58 6.07
CA LEU A 69 -2.61 -13.47 5.63
C LEU A 69 -2.15 -12.89 4.30
N GLY A 70 -0.84 -12.62 4.16
CA GLY A 70 -0.27 -12.13 2.91
C GLY A 70 -0.51 -13.11 1.76
N TYR A 71 -0.20 -14.39 1.97
CA TYR A 71 -0.41 -15.43 0.96
C TYR A 71 -1.88 -15.58 0.55
N ALA A 72 -2.81 -15.70 1.51
CA ALA A 72 -4.23 -15.87 1.22
C ALA A 72 -4.83 -14.66 0.49
N HIS A 73 -4.46 -13.45 0.90
CA HIS A 73 -4.96 -12.23 0.26
C HIS A 73 -4.39 -12.09 -1.17
N ALA A 74 -3.12 -12.44 -1.39
CA ALA A 74 -2.53 -12.48 -2.73
C ALA A 74 -3.19 -13.52 -3.64
N GLU A 75 -3.56 -14.68 -3.10
CA GLU A 75 -4.31 -15.72 -3.83
C GLU A 75 -5.64 -15.18 -4.37
N ASP A 76 -6.34 -14.36 -3.59
CA ASP A 76 -7.67 -13.86 -3.97
C ASP A 76 -7.65 -12.57 -4.81
N ASP A 77 -6.65 -11.69 -4.64
CA ASP A 77 -6.61 -10.39 -5.34
C ASP A 77 -5.19 -9.89 -5.68
N TRP A 78 -4.40 -10.73 -6.36
CA TRP A 78 -3.03 -10.36 -6.77
C TRP A 78 -2.97 -9.08 -7.62
N ALA A 79 -3.92 -8.88 -8.54
CA ALA A 79 -3.91 -7.73 -9.45
C ALA A 79 -3.94 -6.40 -8.69
N THR A 80 -4.71 -6.33 -7.59
CA THR A 80 -4.73 -5.13 -6.74
C THR A 80 -3.43 -4.99 -5.94
N PHE A 81 -2.76 -6.08 -5.55
CA PHE A 81 -1.42 -5.97 -4.94
C PHE A 81 -0.39 -5.36 -5.87
N GLU A 82 -0.42 -5.67 -7.17
CA GLU A 82 0.47 -5.03 -8.14
C GLU A 82 0.26 -3.51 -8.18
N ASP A 83 -1.00 -3.04 -8.16
CA ASP A 83 -1.33 -1.62 -8.06
C ASP A 83 -0.79 -0.99 -6.77
N VAL A 84 -0.99 -1.67 -5.64
CA VAL A 84 -0.54 -1.16 -4.34
C VAL A 84 0.98 -1.03 -4.31
N VAL A 85 1.71 -2.03 -4.78
CA VAL A 85 3.19 -2.00 -4.82
C VAL A 85 3.71 -0.90 -5.73
N LEU A 86 3.11 -0.73 -6.92
CA LEU A 86 3.50 0.36 -7.82
C LEU A 86 3.17 1.73 -7.24
N PHE A 87 2.02 1.88 -6.60
CA PHE A 87 1.65 3.10 -5.88
C PHE A 87 2.67 3.45 -4.81
N THR A 88 3.04 2.50 -3.95
CA THR A 88 3.97 2.76 -2.84
C THR A 88 5.37 3.12 -3.31
N ARG A 89 5.74 2.69 -4.51
CA ARG A 89 7.01 3.00 -5.16
C ARG A 89 6.97 4.28 -5.99
N GLY A 90 5.80 4.89 -6.19
CA GLY A 90 5.61 5.98 -7.15
C GLY A 90 5.99 5.57 -8.57
N ALA A 91 5.50 4.40 -9.00
CA ALA A 91 5.85 3.77 -10.28
C ALA A 91 4.64 3.32 -11.10
N LEU A 92 3.42 3.79 -10.80
CA LEU A 92 2.21 3.46 -11.54
C LEU A 92 2.34 3.83 -13.03
N ALA A 93 2.98 4.96 -13.35
CA ALA A 93 3.15 5.44 -14.72
C ALA A 93 3.99 4.51 -15.60
N GLN A 94 4.81 3.64 -15.02
CA GLN A 94 5.57 2.64 -15.78
C GLN A 94 4.65 1.62 -16.44
N ARG A 95 3.48 1.36 -15.83
CA ARG A 95 2.46 0.43 -16.33
C ARG A 95 1.27 1.16 -16.97
N ASP A 96 0.78 2.20 -16.31
CA ASP A 96 -0.49 2.85 -16.64
C ASP A 96 -0.31 4.11 -17.49
N GLY A 97 0.94 4.48 -17.79
CA GLY A 97 1.29 5.58 -18.67
C GLY A 97 1.27 6.96 -18.01
N LYS A 98 1.38 7.99 -18.85
CA LYS A 98 1.69 9.37 -18.42
C LYS A 98 0.67 9.97 -17.43
N ASP A 99 -0.59 9.55 -17.48
CA ASP A 99 -1.65 10.15 -16.67
C ASP A 99 -1.50 9.72 -15.19
N ALA A 100 -0.94 8.53 -14.94
CA ALA A 100 -0.59 8.07 -13.60
C ALA A 100 0.67 8.75 -13.01
N ALA A 101 1.47 9.45 -13.84
CA ALA A 101 2.69 10.11 -13.37
C ALA A 101 2.43 11.21 -12.34
N ILE A 102 1.21 11.75 -12.31
CA ILE A 102 0.81 12.73 -11.30
C ILE A 102 0.74 12.08 -9.92
N MET A 103 0.22 10.85 -9.79
CA MET A 103 0.26 10.12 -8.52
C MET A 103 1.67 9.74 -8.12
N ASP A 104 2.47 9.28 -9.07
CA ASP A 104 3.86 8.94 -8.81
C ASP A 104 4.61 10.15 -8.25
N TYR A 105 4.42 11.32 -8.86
CA TYR A 105 4.99 12.56 -8.38
C TYR A 105 4.51 12.90 -6.96
N LEU A 106 3.21 12.78 -6.67
CA LEU A 106 2.67 13.08 -5.35
C LEU A 106 3.24 12.15 -4.27
N VAL A 107 3.31 10.84 -4.52
CA VAL A 107 3.88 9.86 -3.58
C VAL A 107 5.36 10.17 -3.31
N VAL A 108 6.13 10.48 -4.35
CA VAL A 108 7.54 10.85 -4.22
C VAL A 108 7.70 12.19 -3.48
N ALA A 109 6.88 13.19 -3.81
CA ALA A 109 6.93 14.52 -3.21
C ALA A 109 6.57 14.53 -1.72
N LEU A 110 5.73 13.59 -1.27
CA LEU A 110 5.45 13.37 0.15
C LEU A 110 6.68 12.87 0.93
N GLY A 111 7.73 12.42 0.25
CA GLY A 111 8.98 12.00 0.88
C GLY A 111 8.86 10.70 1.69
N ALA A 112 7.80 9.92 1.48
CA ALA A 112 7.55 8.69 2.23
C ALA A 112 8.72 7.70 2.12
N GLY A 113 9.26 7.50 0.92
CA GLY A 113 10.40 6.60 0.70
C GLY A 113 11.64 7.01 1.49
N GLN A 114 12.03 8.29 1.42
CA GLN A 114 13.18 8.81 2.17
C GLN A 114 12.97 8.67 3.69
N ALA A 115 11.77 9.05 4.18
CA ALA A 115 11.45 8.94 5.59
C ALA A 115 11.55 7.48 6.09
N ILE A 116 11.10 6.53 5.28
CA ILE A 116 11.17 5.10 5.60
C ILE A 116 12.61 4.62 5.58
N ASP A 117 13.42 5.00 4.60
CA ASP A 117 14.84 4.62 4.55
C ASP A 117 15.61 5.09 5.79
N GLU A 118 15.31 6.29 6.28
CA GLU A 118 15.97 6.86 7.46
C GLU A 118 15.44 6.31 8.79
N LYS A 119 14.15 5.95 8.86
CA LYS A 119 13.45 5.71 10.13
C LYS A 119 12.96 4.27 10.33
N TYR A 120 12.90 3.44 9.31
CA TYR A 120 12.35 2.08 9.40
C TYR A 120 12.98 1.26 10.53
N GLU A 121 14.32 1.26 10.62
CA GLU A 121 15.02 0.51 11.66
C GLU A 121 14.95 1.14 13.06
N LYS A 122 14.69 2.44 13.13
CA LYS A 122 14.76 3.23 14.36
C LYS A 122 13.40 3.36 15.04
N ASP A 123 12.36 3.63 14.26
CA ASP A 123 11.05 4.03 14.76
C ASP A 123 10.07 2.84 14.83
N LEU A 124 10.28 1.77 14.06
CA LEU A 124 9.48 0.55 14.16
C LEU A 124 10.07 -0.43 15.17
N SER A 125 9.21 -1.03 15.99
CA SER A 125 9.60 -2.11 16.90
C SER A 125 10.03 -3.35 16.12
N GLN A 126 10.87 -4.19 16.72
CA GLN A 126 11.24 -5.48 16.12
C GLN A 126 10.00 -6.34 15.83
N GLU A 127 9.05 -6.38 16.76
CA GLU A 127 7.76 -7.08 16.60
C GLU A 127 6.98 -6.60 15.36
N THR A 128 6.92 -5.28 15.13
CA THR A 128 6.25 -4.73 13.94
C THR A 128 6.97 -5.16 12.67
N ARG A 129 8.31 -5.13 12.68
CA ARG A 129 9.11 -5.58 11.53
C ARG A 129 8.94 -7.07 11.26
N ASP A 130 8.94 -7.91 12.29
CA ASP A 130 8.75 -9.36 12.17
C ASP A 130 7.38 -9.70 11.57
N LEU A 131 6.33 -8.97 11.98
CA LEU A 131 4.99 -9.09 11.42
C LEU A 131 4.96 -8.75 9.92
N ILE A 132 5.58 -7.62 9.54
CA ILE A 132 5.65 -7.16 8.15
C ILE A 132 6.48 -8.12 7.31
N ASP A 133 7.60 -8.61 7.83
CA ASP A 133 8.47 -9.58 7.17
C ASP A 133 7.72 -10.87 6.85
N GLY A 134 6.91 -11.37 7.80
CA GLY A 134 6.02 -12.51 7.58
C GLY A 134 5.04 -12.23 6.44
N TYR A 135 4.28 -11.15 6.54
CA TYR A 135 3.30 -10.77 5.51
C TYR A 135 3.91 -10.67 4.11
N VAL A 136 5.04 -9.99 3.98
CA VAL A 136 5.76 -9.82 2.71
C VAL A 136 6.34 -11.13 2.20
N ALA A 137 6.82 -12.01 3.07
CA ALA A 137 7.24 -13.35 2.67
C ALA A 137 6.08 -14.17 2.08
N GLY A 138 4.86 -14.01 2.60
CA GLY A 138 3.65 -14.64 2.04
C GLY A 138 3.33 -14.14 0.63
N LEU A 139 3.39 -12.82 0.42
CA LEU A 139 3.20 -12.21 -0.91
C LEU A 139 4.27 -12.67 -1.91
N ASN A 140 5.54 -12.71 -1.49
CA ASN A 140 6.64 -13.13 -2.33
C ASN A 140 6.60 -14.64 -2.62
N LEU A 141 6.16 -15.48 -1.67
CA LEU A 141 5.93 -16.90 -1.94
C LEU A 141 4.88 -17.07 -3.02
N TYR A 142 3.73 -16.39 -2.88
CA TYR A 142 2.69 -16.44 -3.89
C TYR A 142 3.24 -16.05 -5.26
N CYS A 143 4.11 -15.05 -5.33
CA CYS A 143 4.78 -14.67 -6.57
C CYS A 143 5.73 -15.74 -7.14
N ALA A 144 6.46 -16.46 -6.27
CA ALA A 144 7.49 -17.43 -6.63
C ALA A 144 6.95 -18.76 -7.16
N GLU A 145 5.73 -19.15 -6.81
CA GLU A 145 5.20 -20.48 -7.10
C GLU A 145 4.91 -20.75 -8.58
N VAL A 146 4.69 -19.71 -9.38
CA VAL A 146 4.43 -19.86 -10.82
C VAL A 146 5.29 -18.87 -11.59
N ASP A 147 6.10 -19.40 -12.50
CA ASP A 147 6.92 -18.58 -13.38
C ASP A 147 6.06 -17.63 -14.23
N GLY A 148 6.48 -16.37 -14.30
CA GLY A 148 5.73 -15.31 -14.98
C GLY A 148 4.43 -14.88 -14.30
N ARG A 149 4.12 -15.32 -13.07
CA ARG A 149 2.93 -14.88 -12.32
C ARG A 149 2.93 -13.39 -12.01
N CYS A 150 4.11 -12.82 -11.78
CA CYS A 150 4.26 -11.43 -11.35
C CYS A 150 4.72 -10.54 -12.50
N SER A 151 4.06 -9.39 -12.62
CA SER A 151 4.47 -8.35 -13.54
C SER A 151 5.88 -7.84 -13.22
N PRO A 152 6.68 -7.46 -14.24
CA PRO A 152 7.99 -6.87 -14.02
C PRO A 152 7.92 -5.65 -13.10
N GLY A 153 8.86 -5.56 -12.14
CA GLY A 153 8.93 -4.43 -11.21
C GLY A 153 8.01 -4.53 -10.00
N ILE A 154 7.26 -5.63 -9.83
CA ILE A 154 6.49 -5.92 -8.61
C ILE A 154 7.36 -6.62 -7.57
N ALA A 155 7.91 -7.78 -7.93
CA ALA A 155 8.74 -8.57 -7.02
C ALA A 155 10.25 -8.23 -7.14
N PRO A 156 11.05 -8.38 -6.06
CA PRO A 156 10.60 -8.72 -4.71
C PRO A 156 9.81 -7.57 -4.07
N ILE A 157 8.72 -7.90 -3.39
CA ILE A 157 8.05 -6.98 -2.47
C ILE A 157 8.91 -6.91 -1.21
N THR A 158 9.09 -5.73 -0.67
CA THR A 158 9.92 -5.48 0.52
C THR A 158 9.06 -5.01 1.69
N PRO A 159 9.52 -5.20 2.94
CA PRO A 159 8.84 -4.65 4.11
C PRO A 159 8.60 -3.13 4.04
N LYS A 160 9.50 -2.41 3.38
CA LYS A 160 9.38 -0.97 3.17
C LYS A 160 8.23 -0.58 2.24
N ASP A 161 7.87 -1.43 1.27
CA ASP A 161 6.69 -1.20 0.42
C ASP A 161 5.41 -1.19 1.26
N THR A 162 5.28 -2.14 2.20
CA THR A 162 4.15 -2.18 3.14
C THR A 162 4.08 -0.92 3.99
N VAL A 163 5.19 -0.46 4.57
CA VAL A 163 5.23 0.76 5.39
C VAL A 163 4.95 2.01 4.55
N ALA A 164 5.46 2.05 3.31
CA ALA A 164 5.18 3.13 2.36
C ALA A 164 3.69 3.20 2.04
N GLY A 165 2.98 2.07 2.00
CA GLY A 165 1.53 2.01 1.89
C GLY A 165 0.84 2.84 2.98
N PHE A 166 1.22 2.66 4.24
CA PHE A 166 0.67 3.46 5.33
C PHE A 166 1.08 4.93 5.23
N ALA A 167 2.37 5.22 5.03
CA ALA A 167 2.89 6.58 5.02
C ALA A 167 2.33 7.43 3.86
N ALA A 168 2.25 6.87 2.66
CA ALA A 168 1.80 7.57 1.45
C ALA A 168 0.27 7.63 1.33
N ARG A 169 -0.47 6.64 1.84
CA ARG A 169 -1.94 6.61 1.72
C ARG A 169 -2.66 7.43 2.79
N THR A 170 -2.12 7.47 4.02
CA THR A 170 -2.76 8.18 5.15
C THR A 170 -3.11 9.64 4.84
N PRO A 171 -2.29 10.42 4.12
CA PRO A 171 -2.64 11.79 3.75
C PRO A 171 -3.93 11.97 2.96
N PHE A 172 -4.27 11.00 2.11
CA PHE A 172 -5.50 11.03 1.34
C PHE A 172 -6.74 10.73 2.20
N PHE A 173 -6.59 10.05 3.34
CA PHE A 173 -7.71 9.82 4.27
C PHE A 173 -8.10 11.07 5.08
N TYR A 174 -7.21 12.06 5.20
CA TYR A 174 -7.53 13.34 5.83
C TYR A 174 -7.70 14.49 4.84
N GLY A 175 -7.77 14.21 3.53
CA GLY A 175 -8.14 15.19 2.50
C GLY A 175 -6.98 16.04 1.98
N LEU A 176 -5.76 15.49 1.91
CA LEU A 176 -4.64 16.16 1.24
C LEU A 176 -4.99 16.60 -0.19
N GLU A 177 -5.72 15.76 -0.94
CA GLU A 177 -6.10 16.05 -2.32
C GLU A 177 -6.99 17.28 -2.45
N ASP A 178 -7.87 17.51 -1.47
CA ASP A 178 -8.75 18.68 -1.43
C ASP A 178 -7.92 19.97 -1.26
N ASN A 179 -6.87 19.91 -0.42
CA ASN A 179 -5.94 21.01 -0.21
C ASN A 179 -5.09 21.30 -1.45
N ILE A 180 -4.58 20.26 -2.13
CA ILE A 180 -3.82 20.41 -3.38
C ILE A 180 -4.72 21.02 -4.45
N LYS A 181 -5.96 20.53 -4.58
CA LYS A 181 -6.94 21.05 -5.53
C LYS A 181 -7.24 22.53 -5.30
N ALA A 182 -7.32 22.97 -4.05
CA ALA A 182 -7.53 24.37 -3.71
C ALA A 182 -6.39 25.30 -4.21
N LEU A 183 -5.16 24.79 -4.37
CA LEU A 183 -4.04 25.55 -4.94
C LEU A 183 -4.26 25.89 -6.42
N PHE A 184 -5.10 25.12 -7.13
CA PHE A 184 -5.43 25.30 -8.54
C PHE A 184 -6.79 25.98 -8.74
N ALA A 185 -7.28 26.76 -7.77
CA ALA A 185 -8.59 27.42 -7.84
C ALA A 185 -8.76 28.33 -9.08
N GLU A 186 -7.67 28.91 -9.59
CA GLU A 186 -7.67 29.73 -10.81
C GLU A 186 -7.42 28.93 -12.10
N ALA A 187 -7.27 27.60 -12.00
CA ALA A 187 -6.86 26.70 -13.06
C ALA A 187 -7.75 25.42 -13.06
N PRO A 188 -9.01 25.53 -13.57
CA PRO A 188 -10.01 24.47 -13.41
C PRO A 188 -9.64 23.14 -14.10
N GLU A 189 -8.91 23.18 -15.22
CA GLU A 189 -8.48 21.98 -15.93
C GLU A 189 -7.44 21.18 -15.11
N GLU A 190 -6.59 21.87 -14.36
CA GLU A 190 -5.60 21.29 -13.45
C GLU A 190 -6.28 20.69 -12.22
N ALA A 191 -7.25 21.40 -11.64
CA ALA A 191 -8.04 20.91 -10.52
C ALA A 191 -8.80 19.61 -10.88
N ALA A 192 -9.37 19.52 -12.08
CA ALA A 192 -10.10 18.34 -12.55
C ALA A 192 -9.22 17.08 -12.71
N LYS A 193 -7.91 17.26 -12.99
CA LYS A 193 -6.97 16.12 -13.06
C LYS A 193 -6.84 15.42 -11.72
N ILE A 194 -6.89 16.15 -10.60
CA ILE A 194 -6.79 15.58 -9.24
C ILE A 194 -7.97 14.65 -8.96
N ASP A 195 -9.18 15.03 -9.37
CA ASP A 195 -10.38 14.18 -9.23
C ASP A 195 -10.25 12.93 -10.10
N THR A 196 -9.89 13.10 -11.38
CA THR A 196 -9.71 11.99 -12.34
C THR A 196 -8.71 10.96 -11.82
N ILE A 197 -7.62 11.44 -11.23
CA ILE A 197 -6.58 10.60 -10.65
C ILE A 197 -7.12 9.78 -9.47
N LYS A 198 -7.83 10.44 -8.54
CA LYS A 198 -8.44 9.80 -7.38
C LYS A 198 -9.43 8.72 -7.82
N GLU A 199 -10.30 9.06 -8.77
CA GLU A 199 -11.28 8.14 -9.35
C GLU A 199 -10.62 6.94 -10.01
N SER A 200 -9.58 7.17 -10.81
CA SER A 200 -8.83 6.11 -11.49
C SER A 200 -8.14 5.18 -10.50
N TYR A 201 -7.48 5.71 -9.47
CA TYR A 201 -6.76 4.89 -8.48
C TYR A 201 -7.72 4.11 -7.58
N LEU A 202 -8.81 4.74 -7.13
CA LEU A 202 -9.82 4.08 -6.30
C LEU A 202 -10.78 3.19 -7.10
N ARG A 203 -10.71 3.22 -8.43
CA ARG A 203 -11.60 2.49 -9.36
C ARG A 203 -13.08 2.84 -9.12
N VAL A 204 -13.36 4.13 -8.97
CA VAL A 204 -14.71 4.66 -8.74
C VAL A 204 -15.09 5.69 -9.80
N GLY A 205 -16.40 5.92 -9.97
CA GLY A 205 -16.91 7.03 -10.78
C GLY A 205 -17.11 8.30 -9.95
N GLU A 206 -17.38 9.41 -10.65
CA GLU A 206 -17.60 10.75 -10.08
C GLU A 206 -18.68 10.79 -8.98
N GLU A 207 -19.75 9.99 -9.13
CA GLU A 207 -20.87 9.95 -8.18
C GLU A 207 -20.67 8.98 -7.00
N ALA A 208 -19.48 8.39 -6.84
CA ALA A 208 -19.25 7.43 -5.77
C ALA A 208 -19.28 8.08 -4.39
N GLU A 209 -20.24 7.65 -3.56
CA GLU A 209 -20.32 8.08 -2.17
C GLU A 209 -19.32 7.30 -1.30
N LEU A 210 -18.25 7.98 -0.91
CA LEU A 210 -17.30 7.48 0.08
C LEU A 210 -17.66 7.99 1.48
N GLY A 211 -17.49 7.14 2.48
CA GLY A 211 -17.93 7.48 3.83
C GLY A 211 -17.75 6.33 4.79
N SER A 212 -18.27 6.47 6.00
CA SER A 212 -18.34 5.39 6.98
C SER A 212 -19.31 5.76 8.10
N ASN A 213 -20.01 4.76 8.62
CA ASN A 213 -20.70 4.81 9.91
C ASN A 213 -20.02 3.88 10.90
N ALA A 214 -19.98 4.30 12.17
CA ALA A 214 -19.62 3.45 13.29
C ALA A 214 -20.55 3.73 14.46
N MET A 215 -20.95 2.70 15.19
CA MET A 215 -21.76 2.85 16.39
C MET A 215 -21.31 1.89 17.48
N ALA A 216 -21.17 2.38 18.71
CA ALA A 216 -20.96 1.56 19.90
C ALA A 216 -22.14 1.74 20.86
N VAL A 217 -22.67 0.64 21.37
CA VAL A 217 -23.76 0.62 22.36
C VAL A 217 -23.23 0.00 23.64
N ALA A 218 -23.25 0.78 24.72
CA ALA A 218 -22.84 0.32 26.04
C ALA A 218 -23.80 -0.76 26.58
N PRO A 219 -23.33 -1.67 27.45
CA PRO A 219 -24.16 -2.68 28.13
C PRO A 219 -25.45 -2.13 28.74
N SER A 220 -25.37 -0.95 29.38
CA SER A 220 -26.51 -0.28 30.02
C SER A 220 -27.60 0.18 29.05
N ARG A 221 -27.33 0.15 27.74
CA ARG A 221 -28.26 0.50 26.66
C ARG A 221 -28.61 -0.69 25.76
N SER A 222 -28.17 -1.90 26.09
CA SER A 222 -28.50 -3.14 25.37
C SER A 222 -29.44 -4.03 26.20
N ALA A 223 -30.43 -4.65 25.56
CA ALA A 223 -31.43 -5.49 26.24
C ALA A 223 -30.83 -6.79 26.84
N ASP A 224 -29.70 -7.24 26.31
CA ASP A 224 -28.97 -8.44 26.74
C ASP A 224 -27.75 -8.12 27.62
N GLY A 225 -27.50 -6.84 27.94
CA GLY A 225 -26.33 -6.42 28.70
C GLY A 225 -24.99 -6.57 27.96
N ALA A 226 -24.99 -6.88 26.65
CA ALA A 226 -23.76 -6.94 25.85
C ALA A 226 -23.38 -5.56 25.29
N THR A 227 -22.08 -5.31 25.15
CA THR A 227 -21.58 -4.22 24.30
C THR A 227 -21.85 -4.57 22.84
N ARG A 228 -22.39 -3.64 22.05
CA ARG A 228 -22.58 -3.83 20.60
C ARG A 228 -21.71 -2.86 19.81
N LEU A 229 -21.15 -3.35 18.70
CA LEU A 229 -20.41 -2.54 17.75
C LEU A 229 -21.03 -2.72 16.35
N MET A 230 -21.21 -1.62 15.65
CA MET A 230 -21.53 -1.60 14.22
C MET A 230 -20.32 -1.05 13.47
N VAL A 231 -19.77 -1.88 12.59
CA VAL A 231 -18.74 -1.49 11.62
C VAL A 231 -19.43 -1.35 10.27
N ASN A 232 -19.47 -0.14 9.70
CA ASN A 232 -20.13 0.08 8.41
C ASN A 232 -19.35 1.11 7.57
N SER A 233 -18.21 0.68 7.05
CA SER A 233 -17.39 1.50 6.16
C SER A 233 -17.95 1.52 4.73
N HIS A 234 -17.93 2.68 4.06
CA HIS A 234 -18.36 2.86 2.66
C HIS A 234 -17.13 3.10 1.80
N GLN A 235 -16.44 2.01 1.50
CA GLN A 235 -15.31 1.97 0.59
C GLN A 235 -15.71 1.32 -0.75
N PRO A 236 -14.95 1.57 -1.83
CA PRO A 236 -15.14 0.89 -3.11
C PRO A 236 -15.19 -0.64 -2.96
N PHE A 237 -15.98 -1.31 -3.80
CA PHE A 237 -16.07 -2.77 -3.81
C PHE A 237 -14.84 -3.47 -4.42
N THR A 238 -13.98 -2.74 -5.12
CA THR A 238 -12.77 -3.27 -5.76
C THR A 238 -11.62 -2.28 -5.61
N GLY A 239 -10.39 -2.74 -5.82
CA GLY A 239 -9.21 -1.87 -5.84
C GLY A 239 -8.57 -1.68 -4.46
N PRO A 240 -7.68 -0.68 -4.32
CA PRO A 240 -6.67 -0.64 -3.25
C PRO A 240 -7.22 -0.38 -1.84
N VAL A 241 -8.52 -0.11 -1.73
CA VAL A 241 -9.26 0.14 -0.49
C VAL A 241 -10.51 -0.76 -0.38
N ALA A 242 -10.59 -1.81 -1.21
CA ALA A 242 -11.62 -2.83 -1.04
C ALA A 242 -11.31 -3.67 0.22
N TRP A 243 -12.37 -4.00 0.96
CA TRP A 243 -12.23 -4.80 2.18
C TRP A 243 -12.03 -6.28 1.84
N TYR A 244 -10.97 -6.85 2.39
CA TYR A 244 -10.75 -8.28 2.48
C TYR A 244 -11.06 -8.77 3.90
N GLU A 245 -12.01 -9.69 4.04
CA GLU A 245 -12.35 -10.26 5.34
C GLU A 245 -11.39 -11.40 5.68
N ALA A 246 -10.85 -11.41 6.90
CA ALA A 246 -9.99 -12.48 7.37
C ALA A 246 -10.13 -12.68 8.89
N ARG A 247 -9.84 -13.91 9.34
CA ARG A 247 -9.63 -14.24 10.74
C ARG A 247 -8.19 -14.66 10.98
N VAL A 248 -7.57 -14.08 11.99
CA VAL A 248 -6.18 -14.31 12.39
C VAL A 248 -6.15 -14.87 13.82
N HIS A 249 -5.34 -15.90 14.05
CA HIS A 249 -5.21 -16.56 15.35
C HIS A 249 -3.80 -17.12 15.56
N SER A 250 -2.98 -16.46 16.38
CA SER A 250 -1.67 -16.95 16.82
C SER A 250 -1.70 -17.51 18.25
N GLU A 251 -0.68 -18.29 18.62
CA GLU A 251 -0.44 -18.70 20.00
C GLU A 251 0.25 -17.59 20.83
N GLU A 252 0.79 -16.56 20.19
CA GLU A 252 1.37 -15.36 20.83
C GLU A 252 0.30 -14.36 21.34
N GLY A 253 -0.96 -14.53 20.92
CA GLY A 253 -2.10 -13.80 21.46
C GLY A 253 -2.89 -13.00 20.43
N TRP A 254 -2.45 -12.95 19.17
CA TRP A 254 -3.19 -12.28 18.12
C TRP A 254 -4.42 -13.08 17.70
N ASN A 255 -5.62 -12.67 18.12
CA ASN A 255 -6.88 -13.36 17.84
C ASN A 255 -7.97 -12.36 17.44
N MET A 256 -8.15 -12.16 16.13
CA MET A 256 -9.02 -11.11 15.58
C MET A 256 -9.75 -11.58 14.33
N ILE A 257 -10.92 -10.99 14.07
CA ILE A 257 -11.65 -11.12 12.81
C ILE A 257 -12.05 -9.74 12.32
N GLY A 258 -11.97 -9.51 11.00
CA GLY A 258 -12.47 -8.30 10.41
C GLY A 258 -11.90 -8.00 9.03
N GLY A 259 -11.91 -6.72 8.68
CA GLY A 259 -11.50 -6.21 7.37
C GLY A 259 -10.06 -5.72 7.33
N VAL A 260 -9.40 -6.03 6.22
CA VAL A 260 -8.03 -5.63 5.87
C VAL A 260 -8.03 -5.01 4.49
N PHE A 261 -7.15 -4.03 4.24
CA PHE A 261 -6.90 -3.53 2.87
C PHE A 261 -5.72 -4.25 2.22
N PRO A 262 -5.69 -4.35 0.88
CA PRO A 262 -4.50 -4.81 0.16
C PRO A 262 -3.25 -4.03 0.58
N GLY A 263 -2.22 -4.76 0.98
CA GLY A 263 -0.97 -4.22 1.51
C GLY A 263 -0.95 -3.93 3.02
N SER A 264 -2.00 -4.26 3.78
CA SER A 264 -2.01 -4.12 5.24
C SER A 264 -1.83 -5.48 5.93
N PRO A 265 -0.84 -5.64 6.84
CA PRO A 265 -0.62 -6.88 7.57
C PRO A 265 -1.52 -7.03 8.81
N VAL A 266 -2.48 -6.12 9.06
CA VAL A 266 -3.26 -6.08 10.30
C VAL A 266 -4.76 -5.86 10.06
N ILE A 267 -5.59 -6.38 10.96
CA ILE A 267 -7.05 -6.14 10.95
C ILE A 267 -7.35 -4.67 11.25
N LEU A 268 -7.82 -3.92 10.26
CA LEU A 268 -8.08 -2.47 10.38
C LEU A 268 -9.44 -2.19 10.99
N HIS A 269 -10.47 -2.98 10.68
CA HIS A 269 -11.74 -2.91 11.38
C HIS A 269 -12.12 -4.30 11.83
N GLY A 270 -12.61 -4.47 13.06
CA GLY A 270 -12.94 -5.81 13.50
C GLY A 270 -13.20 -5.94 14.98
N ALA A 271 -13.04 -7.17 15.45
CA ALA A 271 -13.16 -7.53 16.84
C ALA A 271 -12.23 -8.68 17.21
N SER A 272 -11.85 -8.70 18.48
CA SER A 272 -11.29 -9.84 19.21
C SER A 272 -12.35 -10.38 20.18
N PRO A 273 -12.07 -11.45 20.94
CA PRO A 273 -12.94 -11.86 22.04
C PRO A 273 -13.18 -10.80 23.12
N GLU A 274 -12.33 -9.76 23.19
CA GLU A 274 -12.30 -8.80 24.30
C GLU A 274 -12.65 -7.38 23.88
N ILE A 275 -12.30 -6.96 22.66
CA ILE A 275 -12.50 -5.59 22.17
C ILE A 275 -12.99 -5.60 20.73
N GLY A 276 -13.63 -4.51 20.31
CA GLY A 276 -13.97 -4.25 18.91
C GLY A 276 -13.71 -2.79 18.55
N TRP A 277 -13.38 -2.54 17.29
CA TRP A 277 -13.06 -1.20 16.80
C TRP A 277 -13.56 -0.98 15.37
N ALA A 278 -13.85 0.29 15.09
CA ALA A 278 -14.20 0.77 13.77
C ALA A 278 -13.68 2.19 13.60
N PHE A 279 -13.35 2.54 12.37
CA PHE A 279 -12.92 3.88 11.97
C PHE A 279 -13.96 4.56 11.09
N THR A 280 -14.00 5.89 11.15
CA THR A 280 -14.74 6.72 10.21
C THR A 280 -13.82 7.83 9.74
N VAL A 281 -13.88 8.17 8.46
CA VAL A 281 -13.16 9.34 7.95
C VAL A 281 -13.68 10.59 8.67
N ASN A 282 -12.78 11.34 9.31
CA ASN A 282 -13.11 12.53 10.10
C ASN A 282 -12.38 13.81 9.63
N LYS A 283 -11.62 13.74 8.52
CA LYS A 283 -10.91 14.87 7.87
C LYS A 283 -10.33 15.90 8.88
N PRO A 284 -9.42 15.49 9.79
CA PRO A 284 -8.79 16.42 10.72
C PRO A 284 -7.96 17.45 9.95
N ASP A 285 -7.85 18.65 10.50
CA ASP A 285 -7.00 19.71 9.96
C ASP A 285 -5.52 19.41 10.25
N LEU A 286 -4.83 18.83 9.26
CA LEU A 286 -3.42 18.39 9.33
C LEU A 286 -2.56 18.96 8.20
N VAL A 287 -3.09 19.89 7.41
CA VAL A 287 -2.41 20.46 6.24
C VAL A 287 -2.44 21.98 6.31
N ASP A 288 -1.26 22.58 6.47
CA ASP A 288 -1.09 24.03 6.39
C ASP A 288 -0.51 24.44 5.03
N VAL A 289 -1.11 25.46 4.41
CA VAL A 289 -0.63 26.05 3.14
C VAL A 289 -0.01 27.41 3.41
N TYR A 290 1.27 27.56 3.06
CA TYR A 290 2.00 28.81 3.22
C TYR A 290 2.29 29.46 1.85
N ALA A 291 1.87 30.71 1.68
CA ALA A 291 2.28 31.52 0.54
C ALA A 291 3.72 32.00 0.74
N LEU A 292 4.61 31.65 -0.19
CA LEU A 292 6.02 32.05 -0.13
C LEU A 292 6.26 33.32 -0.94
N GLU A 293 6.91 34.32 -0.32
CA GLU A 293 7.47 35.46 -1.05
C GLU A 293 8.81 35.06 -1.68
N THR A 294 8.84 34.89 -3.00
CA THR A 294 10.08 34.55 -3.71
C THR A 294 10.82 35.82 -4.13
N ASP A 295 12.08 35.99 -3.72
CA ASP A 295 12.95 37.03 -4.28
C ASP A 295 13.38 36.64 -5.70
N ARG A 296 12.83 37.29 -6.72
CA ARG A 296 13.16 37.03 -8.13
C ARG A 296 14.58 37.47 -8.53
N LYS A 297 15.39 38.02 -7.61
CA LYS A 297 16.72 38.60 -7.91
C LYS A 297 17.93 37.72 -7.55
N ARG A 298 17.76 36.44 -7.26
CA ARG A 298 18.88 35.48 -7.17
C ARG A 298 18.69 34.31 -8.12
#